data_AF-A0A969JIR6-F1
#
_entry.id   AF-A0A969JIR6-F1
#
_cell.length_a   1.000
_cell.length_b   1.000
_cell.length_c   1.000
_cell.angle_alpha   90.00
_cell.angle_beta   90.00
_cell.angle_gamma   90.00
#
_symmetry.space_group_name_H-M   'P 1'
#
loop_
_entity.id
_entity.type
_entity.pdbx_description
1 polymer ?
#
loop_
_entity_poly.entity_id
_entity_poly.type
_entity_poly.pdbx_seq_one_letter_code
_entity_poly.pdbx_strand_id
1 'polypeptide(L)'
;MTIEADYSQMDSDLPPDWRYEATIQEIESIINEIEAGHLDLADVFERFSAAILYLRQCETFLVSRQGQMELLIEELGDETEF
;
A
#
# COMPACT_ATOMS: atom_id res chain seq x y z
N MET A 1 1.59 0.73 -26.97
CA MET A 1 0.47 0.04 -26.30
C MET A 1 0.68 0.28 -24.82
N THR A 2 0.17 1.41 -24.34
CA THR A 2 0.28 1.78 -22.92
C THR A 2 -0.75 0.93 -22.20
N ILE A 3 -0.30 0.11 -21.25
CA ILE A 3 -1.20 -0.62 -20.38
C ILE A 3 -1.81 0.43 -19.45
N GLU A 4 -3.09 0.77 -19.66
CA GLU A 4 -3.89 1.38 -18.62
C GLU A 4 -4.11 0.29 -17.57
N ALA A 5 -3.38 0.37 -16.46
CA ALA A 5 -3.61 -0.52 -15.35
C ALA A 5 -4.99 -0.20 -14.77
N ASP A 6 -5.87 -1.20 -14.75
CA ASP A 6 -7.17 -1.11 -14.07
C ASP A 6 -6.92 -1.07 -12.55
N TYR A 7 -6.71 0.14 -12.04
CA TYR A 7 -6.39 0.40 -10.63
C TYR A 7 -7.54 0.02 -9.67
N SER A 8 -8.76 -0.15 -10.21
CA SER A 8 -9.97 -0.52 -9.48
C SER A 8 -9.96 -1.97 -8.99
N GLN A 9 -9.12 -2.83 -9.58
CA GLN A 9 -9.08 -4.26 -9.27
C GLN A 9 -8.01 -4.66 -8.24
N MET A 10 -7.00 -3.82 -7.98
CA MET A 10 -5.86 -4.21 -7.13
C MET A 10 -6.17 -4.19 -5.62
N ASP A 11 -7.19 -3.45 -5.17
CA ASP A 11 -7.61 -3.47 -3.75
C ASP A 11 -8.21 -4.82 -3.32
N SER A 12 -8.66 -5.65 -4.27
CA SER A 12 -9.30 -6.94 -3.99
C SER A 12 -8.36 -7.99 -3.39
N ASP A 13 -7.05 -7.78 -3.47
CA ASP A 13 -6.02 -8.63 -2.87
C ASP A 13 -5.69 -8.27 -1.41
N LEU A 14 -6.30 -7.20 -0.87
CA LEU A 14 -6.12 -6.83 0.53
C LEU A 14 -7.05 -7.64 1.46
N PRO A 15 -6.57 -8.05 2.65
CA PRO A 15 -7.44 -8.67 3.64
C PRO A 15 -8.63 -7.77 4.01
N PRO A 16 -9.81 -8.35 4.34
CA PRO A 16 -11.03 -7.58 4.56
C PRO A 16 -10.95 -6.57 5.72
N ASP A 17 -10.11 -6.82 6.72
CA ASP A 17 -9.88 -5.91 7.86
C ASP A 17 -8.55 -5.14 7.76
N TRP A 18 -7.96 -5.11 6.57
CA TRP A 18 -6.68 -4.43 6.35
C TRP A 18 -6.83 -2.91 6.48
N ARG A 19 -5.86 -2.27 7.12
CA ARG A 19 -5.80 -0.81 7.31
C ARG A 19 -4.41 -0.27 7.03
N TYR A 20 -4.34 0.80 6.25
CA TYR A 20 -3.07 1.45 5.88
C TYR A 20 -2.26 1.86 7.11
N GLU A 21 -2.84 2.63 8.03
CA GLU A 21 -2.09 3.14 9.19
C GLU A 21 -1.62 2.03 10.13
N ALA A 22 -2.42 0.96 10.28
CA ALA A 22 -2.03 -0.19 11.08
C ALA A 22 -0.86 -0.95 10.42
N THR A 23 -0.92 -1.13 9.10
CA THR A 23 0.14 -1.82 8.35
C THR A 23 1.45 -1.03 8.36
N ILE A 24 1.39 0.30 8.33
CA ILE A 24 2.56 1.17 8.53
C ILE A 24 3.17 0.96 9.93
N GLN A 25 2.35 0.89 10.98
CA GLN A 25 2.85 0.61 12.34
C GLN A 25 3.55 -0.75 12.43
N GLU A 26 3.02 -1.78 11.76
CA GLU A 26 3.67 -3.09 11.69
C GLU A 26 5.02 -3.04 10.95
N ILE A 27 5.10 -2.29 9.84
CA ILE A 27 6.37 -2.08 9.12
C ILE A 27 7.40 -1.38 10.02
N GLU A 28 7.00 -0.30 10.71
CA GLU A 28 7.88 0.42 11.63
C GLU A 28 8.37 -0.48 12.78
N SER A 29 7.48 -1.32 13.32
CA SER A 29 7.85 -2.31 14.35
C SER A 29 8.89 -3.30 13.83
N ILE A 30 8.70 -3.84 12.62
CA ILE A 30 9.66 -4.75 11.98
C ILE A 30 11.02 -4.08 11.79
N ILE A 31 11.06 -2.83 11.30
CA ILE A 31 12.31 -2.09 11.10
C ILE A 31 13.04 -1.92 12.43
N ASN A 32 12.32 -1.52 13.49
CA ASN A 32 12.90 -1.37 14.83
C ASN A 32 13.48 -2.70 15.36
N GLU A 33 12.81 -3.83 15.16
CA GLU A 33 13.31 -5.16 15.56
C GLU A 33 14.60 -5.55 14.81
N ILE A 34 14.65 -5.28 13.50
CA ILE A 34 15.85 -5.54 12.68
C ILE A 34 17.02 -4.64 13.11
N GLU A 35 16.77 -3.35 13.31
CA GLU A 35 17.78 -2.37 13.72
C GLU A 35 18.30 -2.61 15.14
N ALA A 36 17.50 -3.20 16.02
CA ALA A 36 17.93 -3.59 17.36
C ALA A 36 19.01 -4.68 17.35
N GLY A 37 19.15 -5.42 16.25
CA GLY A 37 20.27 -6.36 16.02
C GLY A 37 20.27 -7.60 16.93
N HIS A 38 19.12 -7.95 17.51
CA HIS A 38 18.97 -9.13 18.37
C HIS A 38 18.41 -10.36 17.64
N LEU A 39 17.99 -10.20 16.39
CA LEU A 39 17.46 -11.28 15.55
C LEU A 39 18.60 -12.10 14.96
N ASP A 40 18.39 -13.41 14.80
CA ASP A 40 19.29 -14.20 13.99
C ASP A 40 19.08 -13.92 12.49
N LEU A 41 19.98 -14.42 11.64
CA LEU A 41 19.91 -14.13 10.21
C LEU A 41 18.63 -14.69 9.57
N ALA A 42 18.14 -15.84 10.01
CA ALA A 42 16.92 -16.43 9.46
C ALA A 42 15.69 -15.57 9.83
N ASP A 43 15.62 -15.14 11.09
CA ASP A 43 14.57 -14.24 11.58
C ASP A 43 14.60 -12.90 10.84
N VAL A 44 15.78 -12.33 10.58
CA VAL A 44 15.91 -11.09 9.79
C VAL A 44 15.31 -11.26 8.39
N PHE A 45 15.57 -12.38 7.71
CA PHE A 45 15.00 -12.64 6.39
C PHE A 45 13.47 -12.77 6.42
N GLU A 46 12.92 -13.45 7.42
CA GLU A 46 11.47 -13.60 7.59
C GLU A 46 10.81 -12.24 7.82
N ARG A 47 11.34 -11.46 8.76
CA ARG A 47 10.83 -10.13 9.11
C ARG A 47 10.93 -9.16 7.93
N PHE A 48 12.06 -9.14 7.25
CA PHE A 48 12.25 -8.28 6.08
C PHE A 48 11.31 -8.66 4.93
N SER A 49 11.08 -9.95 4.71
CA SER A 49 10.14 -10.44 3.69
C SER A 49 8.70 -10.03 4.01
N ALA A 50 8.30 -10.08 5.28
CA ALA A 50 7.01 -9.58 5.74
C ALA A 50 6.86 -8.06 5.50
N ALA A 51 7.89 -7.27 5.84
CA ALA A 51 7.88 -5.82 5.58
C ALA A 51 7.74 -5.49 4.08
N ILE A 52 8.41 -6.23 3.19
CA ILE A 52 8.25 -6.05 1.74
C ILE A 52 6.80 -6.32 1.31
N LEU A 53 6.18 -7.39 1.82
CA LEU A 53 4.79 -7.71 1.50
C LEU A 53 3.86 -6.57 1.95
N TYR A 54 4.04 -6.07 3.16
CA TYR A 54 3.25 -4.97 3.71
C TYR A 54 3.45 -3.66 2.94
N LEU A 55 4.69 -3.35 2.52
CA LEU A 55 4.97 -2.18 1.69
C LEU A 55 4.25 -2.25 0.34
N ARG A 56 4.18 -3.42 -0.28
CA ARG A 56 3.41 -3.62 -1.53
C ARG A 56 1.92 -3.43 -1.31
N GLN A 57 1.37 -3.93 -0.20
CA GLN A 57 -0.04 -3.69 0.14
C GLN A 57 -0.33 -2.19 0.31
N CYS A 58 0.56 -1.47 0.99
CA CYS A 58 0.49 -0.02 1.12
C CYS A 58 0.54 0.69 -0.24
N GLU A 59 1.46 0.30 -1.12
CA GLU A 59 1.57 0.85 -2.48
C GLU A 59 0.29 0.64 -3.29
N THR A 60 -0.21 -0.61 -3.33
CA THR A 60 -1.46 -0.95 -4.01
C THR A 60 -2.62 -0.07 -3.55
N PHE A 61 -2.79 0.07 -2.23
CA PHE A 61 -3.84 0.89 -1.67
C PHE A 61 -3.70 2.37 -2.05
N LEU A 62 -2.49 2.94 -1.95
CA LEU A 62 -2.24 4.35 -2.27
C LEU A 62 -2.50 4.65 -3.74
N VAL A 63 -2.10 3.74 -4.63
CA VAL A 63 -2.36 3.85 -6.08
C VAL A 63 -3.87 3.85 -6.36
N SER A 64 -4.63 2.93 -5.75
CA SER A 64 -6.09 2.91 -5.89
C SER A 64 -6.73 4.22 -5.41
N ARG A 65 -6.31 4.73 -4.25
CA ARG A 65 -6.83 6.00 -3.70
C ARG A 65 -6.48 7.21 -4.55
N GLN A 66 -5.28 7.24 -5.16
CA GLN A 66 -4.90 8.28 -6.09
C GLN A 66 -5.80 8.27 -7.33
N GLY A 67 -6.07 7.10 -7.90
CA GLY A 67 -7.00 6.98 -9.04
C GLY A 67 -8.41 7.45 -8.70
N GLN A 68 -8.92 7.09 -7.53
CA GLN A 68 -10.24 7.56 -7.05
C GLN A 68 -10.29 9.09 -6.89
N MET A 69 -9.19 9.70 -6.42
CA MET A 69 -9.11 11.16 -6.28
C MET A 69 -9.12 11.86 -7.65
N GLU A 70 -8.40 11.32 -8.64
CA GLU A 70 -8.38 11.88 -9.99
C GLU A 70 -9.78 11.92 -10.61
N LEU A 71 -10.53 10.82 -10.51
CA LEU A 71 -11.92 10.75 -11.00
C LEU A 71 -12.83 11.80 -10.34
N LEU A 72 -12.69 12.02 -9.03
CA LEU A 72 -13.48 13.04 -8.32
C LEU A 72 -13.12 14.47 -8.77
N ILE A 73 -11.85 14.72 -9.13
CA ILE A 73 -11.40 16.00 -9.66
C ILE A 73 -11.96 16.21 -11.07
N GLU A 74 -11.94 15.18 -11.92
CA GLU A 74 -12.54 15.20 -13.26
C GLU A 74 -14.04 15.52 -13.19
N GLU A 75 -14.80 14.86 -12.31
CA GLU A 75 -16.23 15.13 -12.11
C GLU A 75 -16.52 16.59 -11.72
N LEU A 76 -15.70 17.18 -10.83
CA LEU A 76 -15.83 18.58 -10.44
C LEU A 76 -15.49 19.55 -11.58
N GLY A 77 -14.52 19.20 -12.43
CA GLY A 77 -14.13 19.99 -13.60
C GLY A 77 -15.24 20.05 -14.64
N ASP A 78 -15.85 18.90 -14.96
CA ASP A 78 -16.95 18.77 -15.91
C ASP A 78 -18.20 19.53 -15.46
N GLU A 79 -18.48 19.60 -14.15
CA GLU A 79 -19.60 20.40 -13.61
C GLU A 79 -19.41 21.92 -13.79
N THR A 80 -18.17 22.40 -13.93
CA THR A 80 -17.87 23.83 -14.04
C THR A 80 -17.82 24.38 -15.47
N GLU A 81 -17.92 23.53 -16.49
CA GLU A 81 -17.95 23.91 -17.92
C GLU A 81 -19.38 24.20 -18.47
N PHE A 82 -20.38 24.37 -17.61
CA PHE A 82 -21.77 24.70 -17.99
C PHE A 82 -22.21 26.14 -17.69
#